data_AF-H0HWQ4-F1
#
_entry.id   AF-H0HWQ4-F1
#
_cell.length_a   1.000
_cell.length_b   1.000
_cell.length_c   1.000
_cell.angle_alpha   90.00
_cell.angle_beta   90.00
_cell.angle_gamma   90.00
#
_symmetry.space_group_name_H-M   'P 1'
#
loop_
_entity.id
_entity.type
_entity.pdbx_description
1 polymer ?
#
loop_
_entity_poly.entity_id
_entity_poly.type
_entity_poly.pdbx_seq_one_letter_code
_entity_poly.pdbx_strand_id
1 'polypeptide(L)'
;MSELGLLSSVHSSFEDYATLLDDVIVDLQTKKQVSLHRERLVRLLAEISAGFNPDMSLRAIQLADMLSDDLGQPVDNLDDLAQRLLAGSIDPTLIARIANLSSHIERQRTAIAHRMGR
;
A
#
# COMPACT_ATOMS: atom_id res chain seq x y z
N MET A 1 1.98 27.52 0.28
CA MET A 1 1.31 26.58 1.20
C MET A 1 2.33 26.18 2.24
N SER A 2 2.01 26.29 3.53
CA SER A 2 2.99 26.11 4.62
C SER A 2 3.48 24.66 4.68
N GLU A 3 4.76 24.45 4.99
CA GLU A 3 5.39 23.12 5.16
C GLU A 3 4.55 22.20 6.06
N LEU A 4 3.92 22.74 7.11
CA LEU A 4 3.01 22.01 8.01
C LEU A 4 1.82 21.33 7.31
N GLY A 5 1.28 21.94 6.25
CA GLY A 5 0.16 21.36 5.48
C GLY A 5 0.57 20.19 4.60
N LEU A 6 1.78 20.24 4.04
CA LEU A 6 2.37 19.12 3.31
C LEU A 6 2.64 17.94 4.25
N LEU A 7 3.18 18.22 5.44
CA LEU A 7 3.48 17.21 6.46
C LEU A 7 2.23 16.46 6.94
N SER A 8 1.13 17.19 7.19
CA SER A 8 -0.14 16.57 7.57
C SER A 8 -0.70 15.66 6.46
N SER A 9 -0.53 16.04 5.19
CA SER A 9 -1.04 15.25 4.06
C SER A 9 -0.24 13.97 3.80
N VAL A 10 1.08 14.01 4.02
CA VAL A 10 1.95 12.84 3.89
C VAL A 10 1.64 11.86 5.02
N HIS A 11 1.53 12.34 6.27
CA HIS A 11 1.21 11.49 7.41
C HIS A 11 -0.18 10.84 7.28
N SER A 12 -1.19 11.57 6.80
CA SER A 12 -2.52 10.99 6.56
C SER A 12 -2.47 9.92 5.47
N SER A 13 -1.64 10.10 4.44
CA SER A 13 -1.50 9.11 3.37
C SER A 13 -0.91 7.80 3.89
N PHE A 14 0.08 7.84 4.79
CA PHE A 14 0.61 6.62 5.44
C PHE A 14 -0.47 5.88 6.23
N GLU A 15 -1.26 6.61 7.03
CA GLU A 15 -2.36 6.02 7.81
C GLU A 15 -3.45 5.44 6.90
N ASP A 16 -3.83 6.14 5.84
CA ASP A 16 -4.84 5.71 4.89
C ASP A 16 -4.45 4.39 4.20
N TYR A 17 -3.18 4.25 3.78
CA TYR A 17 -2.71 3.04 3.10
C TYR A 17 -2.43 1.89 4.07
N ALA A 18 -1.92 2.16 5.28
CA ALA A 18 -1.80 1.14 6.32
C ALA A 18 -3.17 0.57 6.69
N THR A 19 -4.17 1.44 6.91
CA THR A 19 -5.55 1.04 7.19
C THR A 19 -6.15 0.22 6.05
N LEU A 20 -5.92 0.64 4.78
CA LEU A 20 -6.37 -0.13 3.63
C LEU A 20 -5.80 -1.55 3.60
N LEU A 21 -4.51 -1.73 3.92
CA LEU A 21 -3.89 -3.06 3.94
C LEU A 21 -4.43 -3.92 5.09
N ASP A 22 -4.62 -3.32 6.27
CA ASP A 22 -5.17 -4.01 7.44
C ASP A 22 -6.64 -4.44 7.21
N ASP A 23 -7.46 -3.57 6.61
CA ASP A 23 -8.84 -3.90 6.22
C ASP A 23 -8.87 -5.09 5.24
N VAL A 24 -7.96 -5.11 4.26
CA VAL A 24 -7.85 -6.23 3.33
C VAL A 24 -7.43 -7.52 4.03
N ILE A 25 -6.53 -7.46 5.01
CA ILE A 25 -6.17 -8.63 5.83
C ILE A 25 -7.40 -9.17 6.56
N VAL A 26 -8.19 -8.30 7.20
CA VAL A 26 -9.42 -8.68 7.89
C VAL A 26 -10.44 -9.28 6.91
N ASP A 27 -10.59 -8.70 5.73
CA ASP A 27 -11.49 -9.21 4.69
C ASP A 27 -11.08 -10.61 4.21
N LEU A 28 -9.78 -10.85 4.00
CA LEU A 28 -9.27 -12.17 3.61
C LEU A 28 -9.47 -13.20 4.72
N GLN A 29 -9.32 -12.81 5.99
CA GLN A 29 -9.50 -13.72 7.13
C GLN A 29 -10.98 -14.07 7.38
N THR A 30 -11.89 -13.13 7.14
CA THR A 30 -13.32 -13.31 7.39
C THR A 30 -14.07 -13.98 6.23
N LYS A 31 -13.37 -14.36 5.14
CA LYS A 31 -13.89 -15.09 3.97
C LYS A 31 -15.12 -14.45 3.31
N LYS A 32 -15.27 -13.13 3.43
CA LYS A 32 -16.31 -12.42 2.69
C LYS A 32 -15.93 -12.37 1.21
N GLN A 33 -16.93 -12.24 0.36
CA GLN A 33 -16.75 -11.92 -1.06
C GLN A 33 -15.75 -10.77 -1.24
N VAL A 34 -15.22 -10.61 -2.46
CA VAL A 34 -14.33 -9.50 -2.80
C VAL A 34 -14.93 -8.19 -2.28
N SER A 35 -14.23 -7.56 -1.33
CA SER A 35 -14.68 -6.34 -0.67
C SER A 35 -14.24 -5.10 -1.47
N LEU A 36 -14.86 -3.97 -1.20
CA LEU A 36 -14.45 -2.68 -1.79
C LEU A 36 -12.99 -2.33 -1.45
N HIS A 37 -12.51 -2.69 -0.25
CA HIS A 37 -11.12 -2.48 0.16
C HIS A 37 -10.17 -3.32 -0.69
N ARG A 38 -10.52 -4.60 -0.91
CA ARG A 38 -9.75 -5.51 -1.76
C ARG A 38 -9.73 -5.06 -3.21
N GLU A 39 -10.87 -4.66 -3.77
CA GLU A 39 -10.94 -4.10 -5.13
C GLU A 39 -10.09 -2.83 -5.26
N ARG A 40 -10.17 -1.93 -4.28
CA ARG A 40 -9.38 -0.71 -4.24
C ARG A 40 -7.88 -1.02 -4.21
N LEU A 41 -7.44 -1.95 -3.36
CA LEU A 41 -6.03 -2.34 -3.28
C LEU A 41 -5.57 -2.97 -4.59
N VAL A 42 -6.34 -3.91 -5.16
CA VAL A 42 -6.01 -4.54 -6.46
C VAL A 42 -5.83 -3.48 -7.55
N ARG A 43 -6.73 -2.50 -7.62
CA ARG A 43 -6.67 -1.45 -8.63
C ARG A 43 -5.41 -0.60 -8.49
N LEU A 44 -5.06 -0.20 -7.26
CA LEU A 44 -3.84 0.55 -7.00
C LEU A 44 -2.59 -0.25 -7.35
N LEU A 45 -2.51 -1.52 -6.94
CA LEU A 45 -1.37 -2.40 -7.25
C LEU A 45 -1.23 -2.62 -8.76
N ALA A 46 -2.35 -2.82 -9.47
CA ALA A 46 -2.34 -2.96 -10.93
C ALA A 46 -1.89 -1.67 -11.64
N GLU A 47 -2.32 -0.50 -11.15
CA GLU A 47 -1.84 0.80 -11.66
C GLU A 47 -0.34 0.97 -11.47
N ILE A 48 0.20 0.57 -10.31
CA ILE A 48 1.64 0.63 -10.03
C ILE A 48 2.43 -0.32 -10.93
N SER A 49 1.95 -1.55 -11.08
CA SER A 49 2.59 -2.58 -11.91
C SER A 49 2.56 -2.26 -13.40
N ALA A 50 1.58 -1.48 -13.87
CA ALA A 50 1.52 -0.99 -15.24
C ALA A 50 2.62 0.04 -15.57
N GLY A 51 3.36 0.51 -14.56
CA GLY A 51 4.44 1.47 -14.69
C GLY A 51 3.96 2.93 -14.72
N PHE A 52 4.92 3.86 -14.65
CA PHE A 52 4.65 5.29 -14.70
C PHE A 52 4.08 5.68 -16.08
N ASN A 53 2.75 5.71 -16.17
CA ASN A 53 1.97 6.30 -17.25
C ASN A 53 1.50 7.70 -16.80
N PRO A 54 1.43 8.73 -17.69
CA PRO A 54 0.77 10.00 -17.38
C PRO A 54 -0.65 9.89 -16.79
N ASP A 55 -1.35 8.78 -17.01
CA ASP A 55 -2.69 8.51 -16.45
C ASP A 55 -2.67 7.91 -15.04
N MET A 56 -1.49 7.67 -14.45
CA MET A 56 -1.36 7.08 -13.13
C MET A 56 -1.94 8.01 -12.06
N SER A 57 -2.82 7.47 -11.21
CA SER A 57 -3.42 8.27 -10.17
C SER A 57 -2.37 8.74 -9.15
N LEU A 58 -2.55 9.95 -8.60
CA LEU A 58 -1.69 10.44 -7.51
C LEU A 58 -1.61 9.44 -6.35
N ARG A 59 -2.70 8.72 -6.08
CA ARG A 59 -2.76 7.69 -5.04
C ARG A 59 -1.85 6.51 -5.36
N ALA A 60 -1.85 6.03 -6.60
CA ALA A 60 -0.96 4.98 -7.02
C ALA A 60 0.50 5.43 -6.95
N ILE A 61 0.82 6.68 -7.33
CA ILE A 61 2.19 7.23 -7.23
C ILE A 61 2.65 7.28 -5.77
N GLN A 62 1.82 7.80 -4.87
CA GLN A 62 2.12 7.85 -3.43
C GLN A 62 2.33 6.46 -2.85
N LEU A 63 1.46 5.51 -3.19
CA LEU A 63 1.60 4.14 -2.72
C LEU A 63 2.83 3.45 -3.31
N ALA A 64 3.17 3.68 -4.58
CA ALA A 64 4.38 3.15 -5.20
C ALA A 64 5.64 3.62 -4.45
N ASP A 65 5.71 4.90 -4.11
CA ASP A 65 6.81 5.48 -3.32
C ASP A 65 6.91 4.82 -1.94
N MET A 66 5.77 4.66 -1.25
CA MET A 66 5.73 4.02 0.08
C MET A 66 6.03 2.52 0.07
N LEU A 67 5.84 1.84 -1.06
CA LEU A 67 6.12 0.41 -1.24
C LEU A 67 7.49 0.16 -1.88
N SER A 68 8.31 1.19 -2.06
CA SER A 68 9.65 1.06 -2.60
C SER A 68 10.70 1.01 -1.48
N ASP A 69 11.74 0.22 -1.69
CA ASP A 69 12.93 0.20 -0.84
C ASP A 69 13.83 1.42 -1.09
N ASP A 70 14.96 1.49 -0.37
CA ASP A 70 15.92 2.59 -0.49
C ASP A 70 16.58 2.67 -1.89
N LEU A 71 16.45 1.63 -2.72
CA LEU A 71 16.93 1.58 -4.10
C LEU A 71 15.82 1.94 -5.12
N GLY A 72 14.63 2.31 -4.65
CA GLY A 72 13.47 2.60 -5.48
C GLY A 72 12.87 1.36 -6.13
N GLN A 73 13.16 0.16 -5.61
CA GLN A 73 12.57 -1.10 -6.08
C GLN A 73 11.37 -1.47 -5.21
N PRO A 74 10.29 -2.00 -5.80
CA PRO A 74 9.14 -2.43 -5.00
C PRO A 74 9.55 -3.57 -4.06
N VAL A 75 9.11 -3.49 -2.80
CA VAL A 75 9.47 -4.48 -1.75
C VAL A 75 8.82 -5.85 -1.95
N ASP A 76 7.91 -5.98 -2.91
CA ASP A 76 7.26 -7.22 -3.32
C ASP A 76 6.89 -7.17 -4.81
N ASN A 77 6.58 -8.33 -5.41
CA ASN A 77 6.00 -8.41 -6.75
C ASN A 77 4.52 -7.99 -6.71
N LEU A 78 4.28 -6.72 -7.00
CA LEU A 78 2.95 -6.08 -6.92
C LEU A 78 1.96 -6.62 -7.95
N ASP A 79 2.41 -7.06 -9.14
CA ASP A 79 1.55 -7.66 -10.16
C ASP A 79 1.04 -9.03 -9.72
N ASP A 80 1.94 -9.90 -9.27
CA ASP A 80 1.56 -11.21 -8.72
C ASP A 80 0.63 -11.04 -7.49
N LEU A 81 0.91 -10.07 -6.63
CA LEU A 81 0.05 -9.79 -5.48
C LEU A 81 -1.36 -9.35 -5.90
N ALA A 82 -1.47 -8.46 -6.88
CA ALA A 82 -2.76 -8.01 -7.42
C ALA A 82 -3.55 -9.16 -8.05
N GLN A 83 -2.89 -10.02 -8.82
CA GLN A 83 -3.53 -11.18 -9.46
C GLN A 83 -4.04 -12.19 -8.41
N ARG A 84 -3.26 -12.49 -7.38
CA ARG A 84 -3.67 -13.39 -6.29
C ARG A 84 -4.81 -12.79 -5.45
N LEU A 85 -4.75 -11.47 -5.23
CA LEU A 85 -5.87 -10.73 -4.65
C LEU A 85 -7.09 -10.72 -5.56
N LEU A 86 -7.00 -10.74 -6.87
CA LEU A 86 -8.19 -10.82 -7.74
C LEU A 86 -8.76 -12.25 -7.79
N ALA A 87 -7.90 -13.26 -7.83
CA ALA A 87 -8.26 -14.66 -8.03
C ALA A 87 -9.09 -15.29 -6.90
N GLY A 88 -9.19 -14.64 -5.74
CA GLY A 88 -9.99 -15.16 -4.63
C GLY A 88 -9.29 -16.22 -3.77
N SER A 89 -8.11 -16.73 -4.17
CA SER A 89 -7.39 -17.77 -3.43
C SER A 89 -6.79 -17.19 -2.14
N ILE A 90 -7.48 -17.41 -1.03
CA ILE A 90 -6.98 -17.01 0.29
C ILE A 90 -6.04 -18.10 0.78
N ASP A 91 -4.75 -17.79 0.85
CA ASP A 91 -3.75 -18.62 1.52
C ASP A 91 -2.95 -17.81 2.54
N PRO A 92 -2.31 -18.48 3.53
CA PRO A 92 -1.53 -17.80 4.57
C PRO A 92 -0.37 -16.98 4.02
N THR A 93 0.18 -17.36 2.87
CA THR A 93 1.28 -16.64 2.23
C THR A 93 0.81 -15.29 1.68
N LEU A 94 -0.38 -15.21 1.10
CA LEU A 94 -0.97 -13.96 0.63
C LEU A 94 -1.20 -12.98 1.79
N ILE A 95 -1.76 -13.46 2.90
CA ILE A 95 -1.97 -12.65 4.10
C ILE A 95 -0.63 -12.15 4.65
N ALA A 96 0.38 -13.02 4.73
CA ALA A 96 1.71 -12.65 5.21
C ALA A 96 2.37 -11.57 4.33
N ARG A 97 2.20 -11.64 3.00
CA ARG A 97 2.72 -10.63 2.07
C ARG A 97 2.08 -9.26 2.32
N ILE A 98 0.76 -9.21 2.44
CA ILE A 98 0.04 -7.95 2.71
C ILE A 98 0.42 -7.39 4.09
N ALA A 99 0.57 -8.24 5.10
CA ALA A 99 1.05 -7.84 6.42
C ALA A 99 2.47 -7.28 6.39
N ASN A 100 3.34 -7.85 5.55
CA ASN A 100 4.69 -7.31 5.33
C ASN A 100 4.66 -5.92 4.66
N LEU A 101 3.75 -5.69 3.71
CA LEU A 101 3.55 -4.36 3.12
C LEU A 101 3.07 -3.35 4.17
N SER A 102 2.06 -3.72 4.98
CA SER A 102 1.55 -2.85 6.07
C SER A 102 2.66 -2.48 7.05
N SER A 103 3.43 -3.49 7.48
CA SER A 103 4.61 -3.31 8.34
C SER A 103 5.72 -2.47 7.69
N HIS A 104 5.87 -2.53 6.36
CA HIS A 104 6.82 -1.69 5.64
C HIS A 104 6.41 -0.22 5.64
N ILE A 105 5.13 0.06 5.31
CA ILE A 105 4.56 1.42 5.36
C ILE A 105 4.72 2.03 6.75
N GLU A 106 4.49 1.25 7.81
CA GLU A 106 4.64 1.70 9.20
C GLU A 106 6.10 2.07 9.55
N ARG A 107 7.07 1.29 9.05
CA ARG A 107 8.50 1.59 9.22
C ARG A 107 8.88 2.88 8.49
N GLN A 108 8.40 3.08 7.27
CA GLN A 108 8.61 4.31 6.51
C GLN A 108 8.02 5.52 7.25
N ARG A 109 6.78 5.40 7.76
CA ARG A 109 6.14 6.44 8.59
C ARG A 109 7.00 6.80 9.81
N THR A 110 7.47 5.80 10.53
CA THR A 110 8.30 5.98 11.74
C THR A 110 9.65 6.63 11.41
N ALA A 111 10.28 6.21 10.31
CA ALA A 111 11.55 6.78 9.86
C ALA A 111 11.41 8.27 9.50
N ILE A 112 10.32 8.65 8.81
CA ILE A 112 10.00 10.04 8.50
C ILE A 112 9.74 10.82 9.79
N ALA A 113 8.90 10.32 10.70
CA ALA A 113 8.61 10.97 11.98
C ALA A 113 9.89 11.18 12.82
N HIS A 114 10.81 10.23 12.84
CA HIS A 114 12.11 10.36 13.51
C HIS A 114 13.03 11.40 12.87
N ARG A 115 13.05 11.53 11.55
CA ARG A 115 13.80 12.59 10.86
C ARG A 115 13.21 13.97 11.13
N MET A 116 11.89 14.05 11.36
CA MET A 116 11.17 15.29 11.64
C MET A 116 11.21 15.74 13.11
N GLY A 117 11.37 14.81 14.05
CA GLY A 117 11.50 15.11 15.48
C GLY A 117 12.91 15.54 15.90
N ARG A 118 13.86 15.58 14.97
CA ARG A 118 15.20 16.15 15.13
C ARG A 118 15.23 17.56 14.56
#